data_AF-A0A803QQ73-F1
#
_entry.id   AF-A0A803QQ73-F1
#
_cell.length_a   1.000
_cell.length_b   1.000
_cell.length_c   1.000
_cell.angle_alpha   90.00
_cell.angle_beta   90.00
_cell.angle_gamma   90.00
#
_symmetry.space_group_name_H-M   'P 1'
#
loop_
_entity.id
_entity.type
_entity.pdbx_description
1 polymer ?
#
loop_
_entity_poly.entity_id
_entity_poly.type
_entity_poly.pdbx_seq_one_letter_code
_entity_poly.pdbx_strand_id
1 'polypeptide(L)'
;MLYDTCYNCLNWLNLDDEQIKEFPKKVILFCETPPPEGGETPFVPSFRVTERMMKEFPEAVEEMETKGLTYSFIALSKNDISSMRGRGWEDTFGTSDRAEAERRAKALGMEMEWLPNGGVKAILKSRGLTKVFEGRKGRKMWFNTVVGMHGKEHSSATMADGTEIPQNVVKRCEEIIEEESIQFKWEKGDVLFFDNYALLHGRRPSLPPRRVLVTTCK
;
A
#
# COMPACT_ATOMS: atom_id res chain seq x y z
N MET A 1 2.02 -14.16 7.69
CA MET A 1 1.19 -14.15 6.46
C MET A 1 -0.14 -13.45 6.80
N LEU A 2 -0.07 -12.17 7.21
CA LEU A 2 -1.19 -11.53 7.92
C LEU A 2 -2.15 -10.73 7.02
N TYR A 3 -1.71 -10.34 5.81
CA TYR A 3 -2.48 -9.52 4.87
C TYR A 3 -2.15 -9.89 3.42
N ASP A 4 -3.16 -10.18 2.62
CA ASP A 4 -2.99 -10.32 1.16
C ASP A 4 -2.91 -8.96 0.47
N THR A 5 -3.37 -7.90 1.12
CA THR A 5 -3.31 -6.55 0.58
C THR A 5 -3.46 -5.51 1.68
N CYS A 6 -2.63 -4.47 1.53
CA CYS A 6 -2.87 -3.08 1.89
C CYS A 6 -2.32 -2.60 3.25
N TYR A 7 -1.67 -1.43 3.18
CA TYR A 7 -1.63 -0.36 4.17
C TYR A 7 -1.32 0.93 3.40
N ASN A 8 -2.37 1.68 3.01
CA ASN A 8 -2.42 2.91 2.17
C ASN A 8 -2.37 2.77 0.64
N CYS A 9 -3.07 1.79 0.07
CA CYS A 9 -2.93 1.48 -1.35
C CYS A 9 -4.25 1.10 -2.00
N LEU A 10 -5.15 2.07 -2.19
CA LEU A 10 -5.87 2.00 -3.45
C LEU A 10 -4.83 2.18 -4.56
N ASN A 11 -4.54 1.08 -5.25
CA ASN A 11 -3.90 1.04 -6.56
C ASN A 11 -2.43 1.52 -6.67
N TRP A 12 -1.46 0.79 -6.11
CA TRP A 12 -0.09 0.80 -6.73
C TRP A 12 -0.03 0.00 -8.03
N LEU A 13 -1.10 -0.73 -8.30
CA LEU A 13 -1.10 -1.93 -9.11
C LEU A 13 -2.19 -1.84 -10.21
N ASN A 14 -2.99 -0.77 -10.19
CA ASN A 14 -3.74 -0.28 -11.35
C ASN A 14 -3.14 1.09 -11.70
N LEU A 15 -2.25 1.16 -12.69
CA LEU A 15 -1.73 2.44 -13.19
C LEU A 15 -2.74 3.19 -14.09
N ASP A 16 -4.01 2.77 -14.07
CA ASP A 16 -5.12 3.43 -14.76
C ASP A 16 -5.59 4.72 -14.04
N ASP A 17 -5.14 4.97 -12.80
CA ASP A 17 -5.26 6.29 -12.19
C ASP A 17 -4.04 7.13 -12.57
N GLU A 18 -4.25 8.01 -13.54
CA GLU A 18 -3.28 8.89 -14.21
C GLU A 18 -2.46 9.82 -13.29
N GLN A 19 -2.50 9.69 -11.95
CA GLN A 19 -1.85 10.62 -11.03
C GLN A 19 -1.46 9.98 -9.69
N ILE A 20 -0.21 9.51 -9.55
CA ILE A 20 0.42 9.32 -8.22
C ILE A 20 0.58 10.66 -7.45
N LYS A 21 0.15 11.79 -8.03
CA LYS A 21 -0.03 13.07 -7.34
C LYS A 21 -1.32 13.17 -6.53
N GLU A 22 -2.38 12.45 -6.88
CA GLU A 22 -3.69 12.57 -6.24
C GLU A 22 -4.16 11.23 -5.68
N PHE A 23 -4.15 11.12 -4.35
CA PHE A 23 -4.72 9.97 -3.65
C PHE A 23 -6.23 10.14 -3.53
N PRO A 24 -7.03 9.08 -3.74
CA PRO A 24 -8.46 9.15 -3.52
C PRO A 24 -8.72 9.60 -2.08
N LYS A 25 -9.61 10.59 -1.91
CA LYS A 25 -9.97 11.13 -0.60
C LYS A 25 -10.80 10.13 0.18
N LYS A 26 -11.65 9.38 -0.51
CA LYS A 26 -12.59 8.45 0.10
C LYS A 26 -12.68 7.15 -0.68
N VAL A 27 -12.98 6.09 0.05
CA VAL A 27 -13.18 4.75 -0.49
C VAL A 27 -14.56 4.29 -0.10
N ILE A 28 -15.24 3.65 -1.05
CA ILE A 28 -16.53 3.01 -0.82
C ILE A 28 -16.39 1.56 -1.22
N LEU A 29 -16.72 0.67 -0.29
CA LEU A 29 -16.74 -0.77 -0.47
C LEU A 29 -18.18 -1.26 -0.34
N PHE A 30 -18.60 -2.16 -1.23
CA PHE A 30 -19.93 -2.76 -1.20
C PHE A 30 -19.82 -4.29 -1.23
N CYS A 31 -20.43 -4.96 -0.27
CA CYS A 31 -20.46 -6.42 -0.24
C CYS A 31 -21.65 -6.98 -1.01
N GLU A 32 -21.38 -7.55 -2.17
CA GLU A 32 -22.38 -8.26 -2.96
C GLU A 32 -22.51 -9.72 -2.53
N THR A 33 -21.37 -10.36 -2.22
CA THR A 33 -21.29 -11.74 -1.74
C THR A 33 -20.29 -11.81 -0.59
N PRO A 34 -20.73 -11.98 0.67
CA PRO A 34 -19.81 -12.15 1.79
C PRO A 34 -19.11 -13.52 1.70
N PRO A 35 -17.87 -13.62 2.20
CA PRO A 35 -17.19 -14.92 2.30
C PRO A 35 -17.88 -15.83 3.32
N PRO A 36 -17.86 -17.16 3.13
CA PRO A 36 -18.33 -18.10 4.15
C PRO A 36 -17.41 -18.13 5.38
N GLU A 37 -16.12 -17.83 5.22
CA GLU A 37 -15.14 -17.76 6.30
C GLU A 37 -14.04 -16.73 5.99
N GLY A 38 -13.63 -15.98 7.01
CA GLY A 38 -12.59 -14.95 6.93
C GLY A 38 -13.01 -13.74 6.08
N GLY A 39 -12.05 -13.15 5.38
CA GLY A 39 -12.28 -12.08 4.41
C GLY A 39 -12.77 -10.75 4.98
N GLU A 40 -12.60 -10.56 6.27
CA GLU A 40 -12.78 -9.28 6.94
C GLU A 40 -11.92 -8.20 6.28
N THR A 41 -12.40 -6.97 6.38
CA THR A 41 -11.61 -5.80 6.01
C THR A 41 -11.16 -5.10 7.29
N PRO A 42 -9.89 -5.27 7.71
CA PRO A 42 -9.36 -4.53 8.85
C PRO A 42 -9.25 -3.04 8.51
N PHE A 43 -9.59 -2.19 9.49
CA PHE A 43 -9.39 -0.74 9.43
C PHE A 43 -8.66 -0.25 10.67
N VAL A 44 -7.68 0.62 10.49
CA VAL A 44 -6.94 1.21 11.60
C VAL A 44 -6.90 2.73 11.44
N PRO A 45 -7.24 3.50 12.49
CA PRO A 45 -7.04 4.94 12.48
C PRO A 45 -5.55 5.28 12.34
N SER A 46 -5.17 5.88 11.22
CA SER A 46 -3.78 6.06 10.83
C SER A 46 -2.95 6.89 11.81
N PHE A 47 -3.57 7.89 12.44
CA PHE A 47 -2.92 8.69 13.48
C PHE A 47 -2.57 7.88 14.74
N ARG A 48 -3.31 6.81 15.07
CA ARG A 48 -3.01 5.96 16.23
C ARG A 48 -1.70 5.23 16.04
N VAL A 49 -1.48 4.71 14.82
CA VAL A 49 -0.20 4.08 14.45
C VAL A 49 0.94 5.08 14.59
N THR A 50 0.76 6.32 14.08
CA THR A 50 1.78 7.37 14.24
C THR A 50 2.06 7.70 15.70
N GLU A 51 1.03 7.95 16.51
CA GLU A 51 1.16 8.29 17.93
C GLU A 51 1.91 7.18 18.69
N ARG A 52 1.58 5.92 18.44
CA ARG A 52 2.23 4.78 19.09
C ARG A 52 3.65 4.55 18.60
N MET A 53 3.89 4.63 17.30
CA MET A 53 5.25 4.51 16.75
C MET A 53 6.16 5.62 17.25
N MET A 54 5.68 6.86 17.34
CA MET A 54 6.46 7.98 17.91
C MET A 54 6.73 7.80 19.40
N LYS A 55 5.83 7.14 20.13
CA LYS A 55 6.02 6.84 21.56
C LYS A 55 7.00 5.68 21.78
N GLU A 56 6.89 4.61 21.00
CA GLU A 56 7.69 3.39 21.18
C GLU A 56 9.05 3.46 20.48
N PHE A 57 9.16 4.17 19.34
CA PHE A 57 10.39 4.31 18.54
C PHE A 57 10.60 5.75 18.03
N PRO A 58 10.73 6.75 18.92
CA PRO A 58 10.85 8.15 18.52
C PRO A 58 12.02 8.40 17.56
N GLU A 59 13.21 7.87 17.87
CA GLU A 59 14.43 8.05 17.09
C GLU A 59 14.32 7.43 15.68
N ALA A 60 13.79 6.21 15.58
CA ALA A 60 13.61 5.54 14.29
C ALA A 60 12.59 6.27 13.41
N VAL A 61 11.49 6.76 14.00
CA VAL A 61 10.48 7.53 13.27
C VAL A 61 11.06 8.86 12.78
N GLU A 62 11.84 9.56 13.62
CA GLU A 62 12.51 10.80 13.23
C GLU A 62 13.55 10.57 12.12
N GLU A 63 14.33 9.50 12.21
CA GLU A 63 15.29 9.12 11.19
C GLU A 63 14.60 8.81 9.85
N MET A 64 13.54 7.99 9.87
CA MET A 64 12.74 7.65 8.69
C MET A 64 12.10 8.89 8.04
N GLU A 65 11.63 9.86 8.83
CA GLU A 65 11.09 11.12 8.29
C GLU A 65 12.17 12.00 7.69
N THR A 66 13.32 12.11 8.37
CA THR A 66 14.42 13.00 7.95
C THR A 66 15.11 12.48 6.70
N LYS A 67 15.39 11.18 6.66
CA LYS A 67 16.00 10.53 5.50
C LYS A 67 15.00 10.35 4.37
N GLY A 68 13.74 10.10 4.70
CA GLY A 68 12.74 9.64 3.76
C GLY A 68 12.93 8.17 3.38
N LEU A 69 12.03 7.69 2.53
CA LEU A 69 11.89 6.27 2.18
C LEU A 69 12.04 6.06 0.68
N THR A 70 12.66 4.93 0.31
CA THR A 70 12.68 4.41 -1.05
C THR A 70 11.88 3.12 -1.11
N TYR A 71 10.99 3.01 -2.08
CA TYR A 71 10.25 1.80 -2.39
C TYR A 71 10.70 1.23 -3.71
N SER A 72 10.75 -0.08 -3.81
CA SER A 72 10.88 -0.76 -5.11
C SER A 72 9.92 -1.92 -5.22
N PHE A 73 9.48 -2.22 -6.45
CA PHE A 73 8.71 -3.41 -6.75
C PHE A 73 9.12 -3.97 -8.11
N ILE A 74 8.97 -5.28 -8.27
CA ILE A 74 9.26 -6.00 -9.49
C ILE A 74 7.93 -6.37 -10.14
N ALA A 75 7.69 -5.87 -11.35
CA ALA A 75 6.64 -6.36 -12.23
C ALA A 75 7.24 -7.43 -13.17
N LEU A 76 6.52 -8.53 -13.33
CA LEU A 76 7.02 -9.71 -14.04
C LEU A 76 7.09 -9.45 -15.55
N SER A 77 7.78 -10.33 -16.29
CA SER A 77 7.80 -10.27 -17.75
C SER A 77 6.45 -10.64 -18.38
N LYS A 78 5.65 -11.44 -17.68
CA LYS A 78 4.30 -11.88 -18.06
C LYS A 78 3.43 -12.02 -16.81
N ASN A 79 2.12 -11.96 -17.00
CA ASN A 79 1.17 -12.22 -15.93
C ASN A 79 1.31 -13.64 -15.38
N ASP A 80 1.39 -13.74 -14.06
CA ASP A 80 1.21 -14.94 -13.29
C ASP A 80 -0.12 -14.85 -12.51
N ILE A 81 -1.10 -15.61 -12.99
CA ILE A 81 -2.47 -15.63 -12.45
C ILE A 81 -2.51 -16.31 -11.08
N SER A 82 -1.45 -17.04 -10.67
CA SER A 82 -1.38 -17.70 -9.36
C SER A 82 -1.14 -16.73 -8.21
N SER A 83 -0.73 -15.48 -8.48
CA SER A 83 -0.40 -14.47 -7.47
C SER A 83 -1.12 -13.15 -7.76
N MET A 84 -1.73 -12.55 -6.72
CA MET A 84 -2.25 -11.17 -6.79
C MET A 84 -1.17 -10.13 -7.11
N ARG A 85 0.11 -10.46 -6.91
CA ARG A 85 1.27 -9.62 -7.25
C ARG A 85 1.96 -10.07 -8.53
N GLY A 86 1.43 -11.08 -9.23
CA GLY A 86 2.01 -11.65 -10.44
C GLY A 86 1.77 -10.84 -11.71
N ARG A 87 1.36 -9.56 -11.62
CA ARG A 87 1.13 -8.77 -12.83
C ARG A 87 2.41 -8.54 -13.60
N GLY A 88 2.33 -8.75 -14.90
CA GLY A 88 3.34 -8.38 -15.86
C GLY A 88 3.49 -6.86 -15.91
N TRP A 89 4.63 -6.41 -16.38
CA TRP A 89 4.87 -4.97 -16.57
C TRP A 89 3.89 -4.36 -17.58
N GLU A 90 3.45 -5.11 -18.60
CA GLU A 90 2.54 -4.58 -19.61
C GLU A 90 1.18 -4.19 -19.00
N ASP A 91 0.61 -5.06 -18.18
CA ASP A 91 -0.60 -4.78 -17.41
C ASP A 91 -0.37 -3.70 -16.36
N THR A 92 0.80 -3.74 -15.71
CA THR A 92 1.16 -2.74 -14.70
C THR A 92 1.13 -1.37 -15.32
N PHE A 93 1.85 -1.14 -16.44
CA PHE A 93 1.99 0.16 -17.09
C PHE A 93 0.95 0.44 -18.17
N GLY A 94 0.03 -0.49 -18.44
CA GLY A 94 -1.03 -0.39 -19.45
C GLY A 94 -0.51 -0.26 -20.89
N THR A 95 0.64 -0.85 -21.21
CA THR A 95 1.30 -0.73 -22.52
C THR A 95 2.24 -1.90 -22.80
N SER A 96 2.39 -2.28 -24.06
CA SER A 96 3.40 -3.25 -24.53
C SER A 96 4.67 -2.58 -25.10
N ASP A 97 4.75 -1.25 -25.09
CA ASP A 97 5.94 -0.50 -25.51
C ASP A 97 6.79 -0.08 -24.30
N ARG A 98 8.07 -0.48 -24.30
CA ARG A 98 9.03 -0.16 -23.24
C ARG A 98 9.24 1.34 -23.08
N ALA A 99 9.34 2.08 -24.17
CA ALA A 99 9.58 3.52 -24.11
C ALA A 99 8.37 4.26 -23.51
N GLU A 100 7.16 3.79 -23.84
CA GLU A 100 5.93 4.30 -23.26
C GLU A 100 5.81 3.95 -21.76
N ALA A 101 6.22 2.74 -21.35
CA ALA A 101 6.25 2.34 -19.94
C ALA A 101 7.22 3.22 -19.13
N GLU A 102 8.42 3.49 -19.65
CA GLU A 102 9.39 4.40 -19.04
C GLU A 102 8.84 5.83 -18.93
N ARG A 103 8.16 6.32 -19.98
CA ARG A 103 7.51 7.65 -19.96
C ARG A 103 6.44 7.73 -18.87
N ARG A 104 5.57 6.72 -18.76
CA ARG A 104 4.51 6.65 -17.73
C ARG A 104 5.13 6.56 -16.33
N ALA A 105 6.10 5.69 -16.13
CA ALA A 105 6.82 5.55 -14.86
C ALA A 105 7.44 6.89 -14.43
N LYS A 106 8.11 7.60 -15.35
CA LYS A 106 8.69 8.91 -15.07
C LYS A 106 7.64 9.96 -14.73
N ALA A 107 6.50 9.98 -15.42
CA ALA A 107 5.38 10.89 -15.11
C ALA A 107 4.82 10.66 -13.69
N LEU A 108 4.93 9.43 -13.20
CA LEU A 108 4.57 9.00 -11.85
C LEU A 108 5.69 9.20 -10.81
N GLY A 109 6.83 9.75 -11.22
CA GLY A 109 8.00 9.94 -10.35
C GLY A 109 8.68 8.64 -9.96
N MET A 110 8.61 7.63 -10.83
CA MET A 110 9.31 6.35 -10.68
C MET A 110 10.53 6.30 -11.60
N GLU A 111 11.61 5.73 -11.10
CA GLU A 111 12.72 5.22 -11.91
C GLU A 111 12.44 3.77 -12.31
N MET A 112 13.01 3.33 -13.43
CA MET A 112 12.73 2.02 -14.02
C MET A 112 14.03 1.33 -14.41
N GLU A 113 14.16 0.06 -14.05
CA GLU A 113 15.30 -0.81 -14.36
C GLU A 113 14.79 -2.10 -15.02
N TRP A 114 15.16 -2.33 -16.28
CA TRP A 114 14.83 -3.55 -17.00
C TRP A 114 15.69 -4.72 -16.52
N LEU A 115 15.05 -5.82 -16.16
CA LEU A 115 15.74 -7.01 -15.66
C LEU A 115 16.10 -7.97 -16.80
N PRO A 116 17.17 -8.78 -16.67
CA PRO A 116 17.58 -9.74 -17.70
C PRO A 116 16.51 -10.78 -18.06
N ASN A 117 15.61 -11.09 -17.12
CA ASN A 117 14.49 -12.02 -17.31
C ASN A 117 13.29 -11.40 -18.05
N GLY A 118 13.41 -10.14 -18.51
CA GLY A 118 12.37 -9.40 -19.21
C GLY A 118 11.32 -8.76 -18.30
N GLY A 119 11.46 -8.87 -16.98
CA GLY A 119 10.68 -8.10 -16.01
C GLY A 119 11.21 -6.69 -15.84
N VAL A 120 10.61 -5.93 -14.94
CA VAL A 120 11.02 -4.56 -14.64
C VAL A 120 10.97 -4.29 -13.14
N LYS A 121 11.99 -3.60 -12.65
CA LYS A 121 12.02 -3.05 -11.29
C LYS A 121 11.70 -1.57 -11.35
N ALA A 122 10.62 -1.16 -10.70
CA ALA A 122 10.26 0.23 -10.54
C ALA A 122 10.70 0.72 -9.16
N ILE A 123 11.20 1.96 -9.07
CA ILE A 123 11.80 2.54 -7.86
C ILE A 123 11.19 3.91 -7.61
N LEU A 124 10.75 4.16 -6.38
CA LEU A 124 10.21 5.42 -5.92
C LEU A 124 11.04 5.94 -4.77
N LYS A 125 11.75 7.05 -4.98
CA LYS A 125 12.64 7.63 -3.98
C LYS A 125 11.98 8.73 -3.17
N SER A 126 12.57 9.00 -2.01
CA SER A 126 12.34 10.20 -1.18
C SER A 126 10.87 10.43 -0.81
N ARG A 127 10.19 9.39 -0.34
CA ARG A 127 8.82 9.45 0.17
C ARG A 127 8.83 9.72 1.67
N GLY A 128 7.91 10.56 2.14
CA GLY A 128 7.75 10.81 3.58
C GLY A 128 7.14 9.60 4.30
N LEU A 129 7.34 9.53 5.62
CA LEU A 129 6.78 8.47 6.46
C LEU A 129 5.36 8.83 6.90
N THR A 130 5.13 10.07 7.32
CA THR A 130 3.82 10.56 7.74
C THR A 130 3.34 11.73 6.90
N LYS A 131 2.04 12.01 6.98
CA LYS A 131 1.44 13.17 6.30
C LYS A 131 0.39 13.83 7.18
N VAL A 132 0.37 15.16 7.20
CA VAL A 132 -0.70 15.94 7.81
C VAL A 132 -1.67 16.36 6.70
N PHE A 133 -2.96 16.11 6.91
CA PHE A 133 -4.02 16.50 5.99
C PHE A 133 -4.90 17.58 6.61
N GLU A 134 -5.33 18.54 5.78
CA GLU A 134 -6.23 19.60 6.20
C GLU A 134 -7.55 19.04 6.75
N GLY A 135 -8.09 19.68 7.80
CA GLY A 135 -9.32 19.25 8.47
C GLY A 135 -9.16 18.06 9.42
N ARG A 136 -7.93 17.55 9.63
CA ARG A 136 -7.66 16.39 10.52
C ARG A 136 -6.99 16.80 11.83
N LYS A 137 -7.26 18.04 12.28
CA LYS A 137 -6.77 18.62 13.56
C LYS A 137 -5.24 18.61 13.69
N GLY A 138 -4.51 18.76 12.57
CA GLY A 138 -3.04 18.78 12.57
C GLY A 138 -2.38 17.43 12.90
N ARG A 139 -3.14 16.34 13.01
CA ARG A 139 -2.60 15.02 13.31
C ARG A 139 -1.80 14.48 12.12
N LYS A 140 -0.65 13.88 12.42
CA LYS A 140 0.15 13.12 11.46
C LYS A 140 -0.49 11.75 11.24
N MET A 141 -0.67 11.37 9.98
CA MET A 141 -1.18 10.08 9.55
C MET A 141 0.00 9.21 9.14
N TRP A 142 0.01 7.94 9.54
CA TRP A 142 0.94 6.92 9.07
C TRP A 142 0.61 6.59 7.61
N PHE A 143 1.10 7.44 6.70
CA PHE A 143 0.71 7.49 5.29
C PHE A 143 1.84 6.97 4.38
N ASN A 144 2.19 5.70 4.59
CA ASN A 144 3.27 4.99 3.92
C ASN A 144 2.90 3.50 3.75
N THR A 145 3.78 2.74 3.10
CA THR A 145 3.57 1.31 2.79
C THR A 145 4.67 0.40 3.34
N VAL A 146 5.45 0.87 4.32
CA VAL A 146 6.65 0.18 4.83
C VAL A 146 6.34 -1.26 5.23
N VAL A 147 5.33 -1.49 6.07
CA VAL A 147 4.95 -2.84 6.53
C VAL A 147 4.54 -3.76 5.37
N GLY A 148 3.88 -3.21 4.35
CA GLY A 148 3.41 -3.97 3.19
C GLY A 148 4.51 -4.37 2.20
N MET A 149 5.64 -3.65 2.21
CA MET A 149 6.70 -3.77 1.20
C MET A 149 8.06 -4.18 1.76
N HIS A 150 8.35 -3.97 3.04
CA HIS A 150 9.65 -4.29 3.64
C HIS A 150 9.95 -5.79 3.54
N GLY A 151 11.13 -6.12 3.01
CA GLY A 151 11.67 -7.48 2.95
C GLY A 151 10.80 -8.51 2.22
N LYS A 152 10.00 -8.10 1.22
CA LYS A 152 9.16 -9.03 0.44
C LYS A 152 9.90 -9.50 -0.83
N GLU A 153 9.46 -10.62 -1.37
CA GLU A 153 10.08 -11.26 -2.54
C GLU A 153 10.13 -10.37 -3.79
N HIS A 154 9.03 -9.64 -4.07
CA HIS A 154 8.90 -8.78 -5.26
C HIS A 154 8.75 -7.30 -4.91
N SER A 155 9.01 -6.91 -3.67
CA SER A 155 8.98 -5.50 -3.26
C SER A 155 9.88 -5.25 -2.06
N SER A 156 10.44 -4.05 -1.98
CA SER A 156 11.24 -3.61 -0.83
C SER A 156 10.89 -2.19 -0.41
N ALA A 157 11.15 -1.88 0.86
CA ALA A 157 11.14 -0.54 1.43
C ALA A 157 12.42 -0.34 2.22
N THR A 158 13.18 0.71 1.92
CA THR A 158 14.44 1.08 2.58
C THR A 158 14.41 2.56 2.94
N MET A 159 15.39 3.03 3.71
CA MET A 159 15.67 4.47 3.81
C MET A 159 16.09 5.01 2.44
N ALA A 160 15.91 6.32 2.21
CA ALA A 160 16.21 6.92 0.92
C ALA A 160 17.71 6.92 0.57
N ASP A 161 18.58 6.88 1.58
CA ASP A 161 20.03 6.72 1.45
C ASP A 161 20.48 5.27 1.14
N GLY A 162 19.52 4.33 1.07
CA GLY A 162 19.76 2.91 0.82
C GLY A 162 20.03 2.09 2.07
N THR A 163 20.06 2.70 3.27
CA THR A 163 20.18 1.94 4.52
C THR A 163 18.89 1.17 4.82
N GLU A 164 19.03 0.02 5.48
CA GLU A 164 17.89 -0.83 5.82
C GLU A 164 17.05 -0.26 6.96
N ILE A 165 15.73 -0.43 6.88
CA ILE A 165 14.83 -0.09 7.98
C ILE A 165 14.94 -1.21 9.03
N PRO A 166 15.17 -0.91 10.33
CA PRO A 166 15.33 -1.94 11.34
C PRO A 166 14.12 -2.90 11.42
N GLN A 167 14.38 -4.19 11.28
CA GLN A 167 13.33 -5.23 11.21
C GLN A 167 12.41 -5.23 12.44
N ASN A 168 12.96 -4.96 13.63
CA ASN A 168 12.19 -4.90 14.87
C ASN A 168 11.19 -3.73 14.87
N VAL A 169 11.56 -2.58 14.28
CA VAL A 169 10.67 -1.41 14.13
C VAL A 169 9.52 -1.74 13.19
N VAL A 170 9.82 -2.36 12.03
CA VAL A 170 8.79 -2.77 11.06
C VAL A 170 7.85 -3.80 11.66
N LYS A 171 8.39 -4.83 12.32
CA LYS A 171 7.60 -5.87 12.98
C LYS A 171 6.69 -5.27 14.05
N ARG A 172 7.21 -4.37 14.88
CA ARG A 172 6.40 -3.74 15.92
C ARG A 172 5.33 -2.81 15.35
N CYS A 173 5.62 -2.13 14.24
CA CYS A 173 4.60 -1.37 13.51
C CYS A 173 3.47 -2.27 12.99
N GLU A 174 3.79 -3.44 12.43
CA GLU A 174 2.79 -4.44 12.03
C GLU A 174 1.91 -4.89 13.20
N GLU A 175 2.51 -5.16 14.36
CA GLU A 175 1.79 -5.51 15.59
C GLU A 175 0.88 -4.38 16.08
N ILE A 176 1.35 -3.13 16.09
CA ILE A 176 0.54 -1.96 16.45
C ILE A 176 -0.65 -1.80 15.50
N ILE A 177 -0.42 -1.98 14.20
CA ILE A 177 -1.49 -1.92 13.20
C ILE A 177 -2.55 -2.99 13.49
N GLU A 178 -2.12 -4.22 13.80
CA GLU A 178 -3.02 -5.32 14.17
C GLU A 178 -3.79 -5.01 15.47
N GLU A 179 -3.12 -4.57 16.53
CA GLU A 179 -3.71 -4.23 17.82
C GLU A 179 -4.76 -3.10 17.73
N GLU A 180 -4.51 -2.09 16.90
CA GLU A 180 -5.38 -0.93 16.71
C GLU A 180 -6.46 -1.16 15.64
N SER A 181 -6.44 -2.32 14.96
CA SER A 181 -7.34 -2.60 13.85
C SER A 181 -8.71 -3.11 14.30
N ILE A 182 -9.75 -2.53 13.70
CA ILE A 182 -11.12 -3.02 13.80
C ILE A 182 -11.33 -4.00 12.64
N GLN A 183 -11.68 -5.25 12.98
CA GLN A 183 -11.98 -6.29 11.99
C GLN A 183 -13.43 -6.19 11.53
N PHE A 184 -13.68 -5.55 10.38
CA PHE A 184 -15.04 -5.45 9.84
C PHE A 184 -15.44 -6.76 9.16
N LYS A 185 -16.45 -7.43 9.72
CA LYS A 185 -17.06 -8.63 9.15
C LYS A 185 -18.15 -8.23 8.17
N TRP A 186 -18.09 -8.78 6.97
CA TRP A 186 -19.01 -8.45 5.89
C TRP A 186 -20.31 -9.22 5.98
N GLU A 187 -21.42 -8.52 5.84
CA GLU A 187 -22.73 -9.08 5.50
C GLU A 187 -23.13 -8.66 4.08
N LYS A 188 -24.05 -9.43 3.47
CA LYS A 188 -24.54 -9.11 2.14
C LYS A 188 -25.32 -7.80 2.17
N GLY A 189 -24.97 -6.87 1.28
CA GLY A 189 -25.63 -5.57 1.17
C GLY A 189 -24.92 -4.45 1.94
N ASP A 190 -23.93 -4.79 2.78
CA ASP A 190 -23.16 -3.78 3.51
C ASP A 190 -22.47 -2.81 2.56
N VAL A 191 -22.53 -1.53 2.92
CA VAL A 191 -21.77 -0.46 2.31
C VAL A 191 -20.88 0.14 3.37
N LEU A 192 -19.56 0.07 3.15
CA LEU A 192 -18.60 0.76 3.98
C LEU A 192 -18.02 1.94 3.22
N PHE A 193 -18.07 3.11 3.86
CA PHE A 193 -17.53 4.35 3.34
C PHE A 193 -16.53 4.92 4.33
N PHE A 194 -15.32 5.26 3.87
CA PHE A 194 -14.30 5.80 4.77
C PHE A 194 -13.38 6.83 4.14
N ASP A 195 -12.80 7.66 5.02
CA ASP A 195 -11.79 8.66 4.70
C ASP A 195 -10.42 7.97 4.54
N ASN A 196 -9.93 7.94 3.30
CA ASN A 196 -8.67 7.28 2.94
C ASN A 196 -7.44 8.00 3.48
N TYR A 197 -7.57 9.28 3.87
CA TYR A 197 -6.48 10.01 4.50
C TYR A 197 -6.35 9.68 5.98
N ALA A 198 -7.43 9.19 6.61
CA ALA A 198 -7.47 8.95 8.04
C ALA A 198 -7.36 7.47 8.43
N LEU A 199 -7.65 6.54 7.51
CA LEU A 199 -7.62 5.11 7.78
C LEU A 199 -6.60 4.40 6.91
N LEU A 200 -5.84 3.49 7.51
CA LEU A 200 -5.30 2.38 6.75
C LEU A 200 -6.33 1.24 6.74
N HIS A 201 -6.32 0.46 5.67
CA HIS A 201 -7.20 -0.69 5.51
C HIS A 201 -6.43 -1.86 4.93
N GLY A 202 -6.94 -3.07 5.14
CA GLY A 202 -6.34 -4.32 4.68
C GLY A 202 -7.37 -5.32 4.16
N ARG A 203 -6.94 -6.53 3.83
CA ARG A 203 -7.83 -7.66 3.54
C ARG A 203 -7.32 -8.92 4.24
N ARG A 204 -8.20 -9.60 4.99
CA ARG A 204 -7.90 -10.94 5.50
C ARG A 204 -8.03 -12.01 4.42
N PRO A 205 -7.28 -13.11 4.51
CA PRO A 205 -7.55 -14.31 3.73
C PRO A 205 -8.99 -14.77 3.89
N SER A 206 -9.56 -15.36 2.85
CA SER A 206 -10.96 -15.80 2.84
C SER A 206 -11.16 -17.02 1.97
N LEU A 207 -12.14 -17.83 2.30
CA LEU A 207 -12.63 -18.86 1.37
C LEU A 207 -13.53 -18.24 0.29
N PRO A 208 -13.49 -18.71 -0.95
CA PRO A 208 -14.47 -18.34 -1.97
C PRO A 208 -15.84 -19.00 -1.69
N PRO A 209 -16.95 -18.42 -2.19
CA PRO A 209 -17.04 -17.20 -2.98
C PRO A 209 -16.96 -15.94 -2.10
N ARG A 210 -16.33 -14.87 -2.61
CA ARG A 210 -16.30 -13.53 -1.98
C ARG A 210 -16.31 -12.46 -3.07
N ARG A 211 -17.25 -11.51 -3.00
CA ARG A 211 -17.34 -10.38 -3.93
C ARG A 211 -17.64 -9.09 -3.18
N VAL A 212 -16.60 -8.26 -3.04
CA VAL A 212 -16.68 -6.89 -2.51
C VAL A 212 -16.25 -5.94 -3.61
N LEU A 213 -17.15 -5.06 -4.03
CA LEU A 213 -16.91 -4.04 -5.05
C LEU A 213 -16.29 -2.81 -4.41
N VAL A 214 -15.53 -2.04 -5.19
CA VAL A 214 -14.86 -0.82 -4.73
C VAL A 214 -15.12 0.34 -5.69
N THR A 215 -15.30 1.53 -5.14
CA THR A 215 -15.21 2.80 -5.88
C THR A 215 -14.46 3.83 -5.03
N THR A 216 -13.92 4.84 -5.69
CA THR A 216 -13.06 5.86 -5.08
C THR A 216 -13.58 7.25 -5.40
N CYS A 217 -13.35 8.20 -4.50
CA CYS A 217 -13.75 9.60 -4.69
C CYS A 217 -12.51 10.51 -4.73
N LYS A 218 -12.51 11.46 -5.65
CA LYS A 218 -11.51 12.55 -5.73
C LYS A 218 -11.73 13.62 -4.67
#